data_AF-A0A7V5WNN1-F1
#
_entry.id   AF-A0A7V5WNN1-F1
#
_cell.length_a   1.000
_cell.length_b   1.000
_cell.length_c   1.000
_cell.angle_alpha   90.00
_cell.angle_beta   90.00
_cell.angle_gamma   90.00
#
_symmetry.space_group_name_H-M   'P 1'
#
loop_
_entity.id
_entity.type
_entity.pdbx_description
1 polymer ?
#
loop_
_entity_poly.entity_id
_entity_poly.type
_entity_poly.pdbx_seq_one_letter_code
_entity_poly.pdbx_strand_id
1 'polypeptide(L)'
;MLKVRTLKNPQKTIVSIFLFLLAALISMSPLNLSMEYRAALIVAISYLSFSTGGLAFAYLTALVAPLFGLIGGDINWLIMLPIFISSLFLAMLGLEYAWRYAALIISPLLFAAPQIIAYTMSKTDLFAVNLPWEPAQNWIKLQLLSAIASTLLIVYIDRLRERQAKKQAEAAQ
;
A
#
# COMPACT_ATOMS: atom_id res chain seq x y z
N MET A 1 11.08 -20.76 4.97
CA MET A 1 10.04 -20.15 5.84
C MET A 1 10.66 -18.95 6.54
N LEU A 2 10.36 -17.72 6.09
CA LEU A 2 10.97 -16.48 6.61
C LEU A 2 10.51 -16.22 8.05
N LYS A 3 11.36 -16.52 9.03
CA LYS A 3 11.18 -16.09 10.43
C LYS A 3 11.77 -14.69 10.58
N VAL A 4 11.03 -13.67 10.16
CA VAL A 4 11.34 -12.28 10.51
C VAL A 4 11.07 -12.12 12.02
N ARG A 5 12.12 -12.19 12.86
CA ARG A 5 12.03 -11.87 14.30
C ARG A 5 11.77 -10.38 14.45
N THR A 6 10.49 -10.09 14.53
CA THR A 6 9.83 -8.80 14.73
C THR A 6 9.77 -8.49 16.25
N LEU A 7 9.40 -7.26 16.64
CA LEU A 7 9.19 -6.77 18.03
C LEU A 7 8.49 -7.80 18.94
N LYS A 8 8.55 -7.74 20.28
CA LYS A 8 7.81 -8.73 21.12
C LYS A 8 6.33 -8.76 20.71
N ASN A 9 5.72 -9.97 20.66
CA ASN A 9 4.42 -10.21 20.01
C ASN A 9 3.27 -9.21 20.31
N PRO A 10 3.13 -8.57 21.50
CA PRO A 10 2.11 -7.52 21.65
C PRO A 10 2.42 -6.24 20.87
N GLN A 11 3.69 -5.83 20.78
CA GLN A 11 4.08 -4.55 20.19
C GLN A 11 3.82 -4.49 18.67
N LYS A 12 4.05 -5.59 17.94
CA LYS A 12 3.77 -5.64 16.49
C LYS A 12 2.30 -5.45 16.19
N THR A 13 1.46 -6.15 16.95
CA THR A 13 0.01 -6.11 16.80
C THR A 13 -0.48 -4.71 17.06
N ILE A 14 -0.02 -4.07 18.16
CA ILE A 14 -0.34 -2.68 18.48
C ILE A 14 0.06 -1.73 17.35
N VAL A 15 1.31 -1.81 16.86
CA VAL A 15 1.78 -0.96 15.77
C VAL A 15 0.97 -1.18 14.49
N SER A 16 0.64 -2.44 14.17
CA SER A 16 -0.09 -2.75 12.93
C SER A 16 -1.57 -2.32 13.00
N ILE A 17 -2.20 -2.46 14.17
CA ILE A 17 -3.52 -1.89 14.43
C ILE A 17 -3.47 -0.36 14.32
N PHE A 18 -2.45 0.28 14.89
CA PHE A 18 -2.28 1.72 14.77
C PHE A 18 -2.12 2.16 13.32
N LEU A 19 -1.31 1.45 12.52
CA LEU A 19 -1.16 1.73 11.08
C LEU A 19 -2.49 1.55 10.33
N PHE A 20 -3.25 0.49 10.62
CA PHE A 20 -4.58 0.31 10.05
C PHE A 20 -5.52 1.49 10.39
N LEU A 21 -5.59 1.88 11.67
CA LEU A 21 -6.40 3.01 12.12
C LEU A 21 -5.95 4.33 11.49
N LEU A 22 -4.65 4.53 11.33
CA LEU A 22 -4.08 5.70 10.66
C LEU A 22 -4.49 5.75 9.18
N ALA A 23 -4.43 4.62 8.47
CA ALA A 23 -4.89 4.54 7.09
C ALA A 23 -6.41 4.79 6.98
N ALA A 24 -7.21 4.26 7.91
CA ALA A 24 -8.65 4.50 7.95
C ALA A 24 -8.95 5.98 8.20
N LEU A 25 -8.22 6.62 9.12
CA LEU A 25 -8.33 8.05 9.41
C LEU A 25 -7.95 8.92 8.22
N ILE A 26 -6.86 8.59 7.52
CA ILE A 26 -6.45 9.28 6.28
C ILE A 26 -7.50 9.08 5.18
N SER A 27 -8.06 7.87 5.10
CA SER A 27 -9.11 7.57 4.15
C SER A 27 -10.37 8.38 4.42
N MET A 28 -10.77 8.61 5.65
CA MET A 28 -11.94 9.46 5.97
C MET A 28 -11.61 10.96 6.08
N SER A 29 -10.34 11.33 5.90
CA SER A 29 -9.85 12.62 6.40
C SER A 29 -10.53 13.82 5.72
N PRO A 30 -11.08 14.77 6.50
CA PRO A 30 -11.55 16.06 6.00
C PRO A 30 -10.40 17.07 5.86
N LEU A 31 -9.15 16.65 6.09
CA LEU A 31 -7.98 17.49 5.83
C LEU A 31 -8.02 17.91 4.35
N ASN A 32 -7.64 19.15 4.06
CA ASN A 32 -7.51 19.71 2.70
C ASN A 32 -6.41 19.02 1.85
N LEU A 33 -6.05 17.78 2.18
CA LEU A 33 -5.23 16.90 1.38
C LEU A 33 -6.00 16.51 0.14
N SER A 34 -5.40 16.72 -1.03
CA SER A 34 -5.97 16.20 -2.26
C SER A 34 -6.09 14.68 -2.19
N MET A 35 -7.08 14.15 -2.91
CA MET A 35 -7.36 12.71 -3.00
C MET A 35 -6.12 11.89 -3.36
N GLU A 36 -5.25 12.44 -4.21
CA GLU A 36 -4.03 11.79 -4.69
C GLU A 36 -3.06 11.50 -3.53
N TYR A 37 -2.85 12.47 -2.64
CA TYR A 37 -1.98 12.30 -1.47
C TYR A 37 -2.58 11.36 -0.45
N ARG A 38 -3.91 11.41 -0.23
CA ARG A 38 -4.61 10.46 0.65
C ARG A 38 -4.39 9.02 0.19
N ALA A 39 -4.61 8.74 -1.10
CA ALA A 39 -4.35 7.44 -1.69
C ALA A 39 -2.88 7.02 -1.58
N ALA A 40 -1.94 7.93 -1.87
CA ALA A 40 -0.51 7.63 -1.81
C ALA A 40 -0.06 7.28 -0.38
N LEU A 41 -0.60 7.95 0.64
CA LEU A 41 -0.34 7.63 2.05
C LEU A 41 -0.92 6.28 2.45
N ILE A 42 -2.14 5.95 2.01
CA ILE A 42 -2.75 4.64 2.27
C ILE A 42 -1.91 3.52 1.65
N VAL A 43 -1.35 3.73 0.46
CA VAL A 43 -0.38 2.79 -0.14
C VAL A 43 0.80 2.62 0.79
N ALA A 44 1.48 3.70 1.17
CA ALA A 44 2.66 3.63 2.01
C ALA A 44 2.40 2.92 3.35
N ILE A 45 1.27 3.23 3.98
CA ILE A 45 0.88 2.61 5.25
C ILE A 45 0.57 1.12 5.08
N SER A 46 -0.02 0.71 3.95
CA SER A 46 -0.28 -0.72 3.66
C SER A 46 1.02 -1.54 3.58
N TYR A 47 2.04 -1.00 2.91
CA TYR A 47 3.37 -1.62 2.87
C TYR A 47 4.05 -1.62 4.24
N LEU A 48 3.89 -0.54 5.03
CA LEU A 48 4.42 -0.51 6.40
C LEU A 48 3.72 -1.55 7.30
N SER A 49 2.41 -1.72 7.18
CA SER A 49 1.63 -2.76 7.88
C SER A 49 2.15 -4.15 7.54
N PHE A 50 2.53 -4.40 6.29
CA PHE A 50 3.21 -5.63 5.89
C PHE A 50 4.52 -5.84 6.67
N SER A 51 5.35 -4.80 6.78
CA SER A 51 6.65 -4.89 7.47
C SER A 51 6.55 -5.14 8.98
N THR A 52 5.42 -4.79 9.62
CA THR A 52 5.23 -4.89 11.07
C THR A 52 4.39 -6.10 11.46
N GLY A 53 3.24 -6.26 10.82
CA GLY A 53 2.21 -7.26 11.13
C GLY A 53 2.14 -8.41 10.14
N GLY A 54 2.90 -8.34 9.05
CA GLY A 54 2.84 -9.32 7.96
C GLY A 54 1.59 -9.14 7.09
N LEU A 55 1.30 -10.19 6.32
CA LEU A 55 0.29 -10.18 5.26
C LEU A 55 -1.13 -9.86 5.76
N ALA A 56 -1.54 -10.41 6.90
CA ALA A 56 -2.89 -10.21 7.43
C ALA A 56 -3.20 -8.74 7.70
N PHE A 57 -2.25 -8.02 8.31
CA PHE A 57 -2.40 -6.58 8.54
C PHE A 57 -2.22 -5.76 7.28
N ALA A 58 -1.36 -6.21 6.35
CA ALA A 58 -1.22 -5.58 5.05
C ALA A 58 -2.56 -5.59 4.29
N TYR A 59 -3.24 -6.74 4.23
CA TYR A 59 -4.56 -6.83 3.60
C TYR A 59 -5.65 -6.10 4.36
N LEU A 60 -5.65 -6.16 5.70
CA LEU A 60 -6.59 -5.38 6.50
C LEU A 60 -6.46 -3.88 6.16
N THR A 61 -5.24 -3.35 6.14
CA THR A 61 -4.97 -1.97 5.77
C THR A 61 -5.31 -1.69 4.29
N ALA A 62 -4.88 -2.55 3.38
CA ALA A 62 -5.05 -2.35 1.94
C ALA A 62 -6.50 -2.44 1.45
N LEU A 63 -7.31 -3.32 2.05
CA LEU A 63 -8.65 -3.65 1.56
C LEU A 63 -9.75 -3.00 2.39
N VAL A 64 -9.54 -2.86 3.71
CA VAL A 64 -10.57 -2.36 4.62
C VAL A 64 -10.41 -0.87 4.90
N ALA A 65 -9.19 -0.36 5.06
CA ALA A 65 -8.99 1.06 5.35
C ALA A 65 -9.57 2.00 4.27
N PRO A 66 -9.42 1.72 2.95
CA PRO A 66 -10.01 2.55 1.91
C PRO A 66 -11.54 2.66 1.99
N LEU A 67 -12.24 1.65 2.53
CA LEU A 67 -13.69 1.66 2.65
C LEU A 67 -14.18 2.77 3.59
N PHE A 68 -13.37 3.15 4.58
CA PHE A 68 -13.70 4.25 5.49
C PHE A 68 -13.76 5.61 4.79
N GLY A 69 -13.15 5.75 3.61
CA GLY A 69 -13.28 6.99 2.83
C GLY A 69 -14.69 7.26 2.32
N LEU A 70 -15.55 6.25 2.26
CA LEU A 70 -16.97 6.43 1.92
C LEU A 70 -17.73 7.21 3.00
N ILE A 71 -17.28 7.16 4.26
CA ILE A 71 -17.90 7.90 5.37
C ILE A 71 -17.79 9.42 5.14
N GLY A 72 -16.75 9.88 4.44
CA GLY A 72 -16.56 11.28 4.10
C GLY A 72 -17.51 11.79 2.99
N GLY A 73 -18.29 10.91 2.35
CA GLY A 73 -19.24 11.29 1.31
C GLY A 73 -18.61 11.73 -0.02
N ASP A 74 -17.32 11.44 -0.24
CA ASP A 74 -16.59 11.82 -1.45
C ASP A 74 -16.95 10.88 -2.62
N ILE A 75 -17.75 11.38 -3.56
CA ILE A 75 -18.19 10.61 -4.74
C ILE A 75 -17.03 10.19 -5.63
N ASN A 76 -15.96 10.99 -5.69
CA ASN A 76 -14.78 10.65 -6.47
C ASN A 76 -14.05 9.46 -5.86
N TRP A 77 -14.03 9.38 -4.52
CA TRP A 77 -13.49 8.22 -3.80
C TRP A 77 -14.30 6.96 -4.09
N LEU A 78 -15.63 7.05 -4.11
CA LEU A 78 -16.52 5.92 -4.42
C LEU A 78 -16.24 5.34 -5.81
N ILE A 79 -16.11 6.20 -6.83
CA ILE A 79 -15.80 5.78 -8.21
C ILE A 79 -14.44 5.08 -8.27
N MET A 80 -13.49 5.56 -7.48
CA MET A 80 -12.12 5.05 -7.47
C MET A 80 -11.88 3.78 -6.69
N LEU A 81 -12.71 3.54 -5.69
CA LEU A 81 -12.51 2.51 -4.69
C LEU A 81 -12.27 1.11 -5.28
N PRO A 82 -13.02 0.63 -6.30
CA PRO A 82 -12.79 -0.69 -6.88
C PRO A 82 -11.41 -0.82 -7.52
N ILE A 83 -10.97 0.23 -8.22
CA ILE A 83 -9.68 0.28 -8.92
C ILE A 83 -8.55 0.34 -7.89
N PHE A 84 -8.70 1.18 -6.87
CA PHE A 84 -7.69 1.37 -5.84
C PHE A 84 -7.51 0.12 -4.97
N ILE A 85 -8.60 -0.52 -4.52
CA ILE A 85 -8.55 -1.77 -3.76
C ILE A 85 -7.97 -2.91 -4.61
N SER A 86 -8.38 -3.05 -5.88
CA SER A 86 -7.82 -4.06 -6.78
C SER A 86 -6.32 -3.85 -6.98
N SER A 87 -5.90 -2.60 -7.12
CA SER A 87 -4.48 -2.21 -7.23
C SER A 87 -3.70 -2.61 -5.99
N LEU A 88 -4.19 -2.23 -4.79
CA LEU A 88 -3.55 -2.58 -3.54
C LEU A 88 -3.52 -4.09 -3.29
N PHE A 89 -4.58 -4.80 -3.62
CA PHE A 89 -4.62 -6.26 -3.53
C PHE A 89 -3.52 -6.91 -4.37
N LEU A 90 -3.43 -6.56 -5.65
CA LEU A 90 -2.41 -7.09 -6.55
C LEU A 90 -1.00 -6.66 -6.13
N ALA A 91 -0.83 -5.45 -5.59
CA ALA A 91 0.42 -5.01 -5.01
C ALA A 91 0.84 -5.92 -3.84
N MET A 92 -0.06 -6.17 -2.88
CA MET A 92 0.24 -7.02 -1.73
C MET A 92 0.55 -8.46 -2.14
N LEU A 93 -0.15 -9.00 -3.16
CA LEU A 93 0.20 -10.30 -3.75
C LEU A 93 1.60 -10.26 -4.39
N GLY A 94 1.89 -9.23 -5.19
CA GLY A 94 3.22 -9.04 -5.78
C GLY A 94 4.31 -8.99 -4.74
N LEU A 95 4.07 -8.28 -3.64
CA LEU A 95 4.98 -8.18 -2.51
C LEU A 95 5.21 -9.54 -1.84
N GLU A 96 4.15 -10.31 -1.62
CA GLU A 96 4.20 -11.64 -1.00
C GLU A 96 4.96 -12.64 -1.87
N TYR A 97 4.56 -12.80 -3.13
CA TYR A 97 5.07 -13.86 -3.99
C TYR A 97 6.42 -13.54 -4.63
N ALA A 98 6.75 -12.26 -4.82
CA ALA A 98 8.03 -11.82 -5.39
C ALA A 98 9.02 -11.27 -4.34
N TRP A 99 8.83 -11.62 -3.06
CA TRP A 99 9.55 -11.02 -1.93
C TRP A 99 11.06 -10.83 -2.16
N ARG A 100 11.61 -9.72 -1.60
CA ARG A 100 12.98 -9.18 -1.75
C ARG A 100 13.13 -8.23 -2.94
N TYR A 101 14.07 -8.52 -3.84
CA TYR A 101 14.46 -7.60 -4.92
C TYR A 101 13.46 -7.61 -6.07
N ALA A 102 12.86 -8.76 -6.37
CA ALA A 102 11.88 -8.86 -7.43
C ALA A 102 10.60 -8.05 -7.11
N ALA A 103 10.23 -7.96 -5.82
CA ALA A 103 9.11 -7.16 -5.33
C ALA A 103 9.26 -5.66 -5.69
N LEU A 104 10.48 -5.12 -5.83
CA LEU A 104 10.71 -3.72 -6.23
C LEU A 104 10.13 -3.40 -7.60
N ILE A 105 10.00 -4.41 -8.46
CA ILE A 105 9.47 -4.27 -9.82
C ILE A 105 8.05 -4.83 -9.85
N ILE A 106 7.87 -6.07 -9.38
CA ILE A 106 6.60 -6.79 -9.51
C ILE A 106 5.48 -6.11 -8.74
N SER A 107 5.72 -5.68 -7.49
CA SER A 107 4.68 -5.07 -6.66
C SER A 107 4.18 -3.73 -7.22
N PRO A 108 5.04 -2.76 -7.58
CA PRO A 108 4.60 -1.52 -8.22
C PRO A 108 3.94 -1.71 -9.60
N LEU A 109 4.42 -2.67 -10.41
CA LEU A 109 3.79 -2.96 -11.71
C LEU A 109 2.37 -3.52 -11.53
N LEU A 110 2.20 -4.49 -10.64
CA LEU A 110 0.90 -5.07 -10.31
C LEU A 110 -0.05 -4.03 -9.70
N PHE A 111 0.48 -3.10 -8.91
CA PHE A 111 -0.28 -1.97 -8.39
C PHE A 111 -0.75 -1.00 -9.49
N ALA A 112 0.08 -0.74 -10.50
CA ALA A 112 -0.28 0.16 -11.59
C ALA A 112 -1.24 -0.47 -12.59
N ALA A 113 -1.25 -1.81 -12.73
CA ALA A 113 -1.99 -2.50 -13.77
C ALA A 113 -3.50 -2.18 -13.78
N PRO A 114 -4.27 -2.26 -12.67
CA PRO A 114 -5.68 -1.91 -12.70
C PRO A 114 -5.93 -0.44 -13.04
N GLN A 115 -5.04 0.46 -12.64
CA GLN A 115 -5.16 1.90 -12.91
C GLN A 115 -4.96 2.19 -14.40
N ILE A 116 -3.96 1.55 -15.02
CA ILE A 116 -3.68 1.67 -16.46
C ILE A 116 -4.82 1.04 -17.27
N ILE A 117 -5.31 -0.14 -16.86
CA ILE A 117 -6.46 -0.79 -17.52
C ILE A 117 -7.70 0.10 -17.43
N ALA A 118 -8.02 0.64 -16.26
CA ALA A 118 -9.16 1.54 -16.12
C ALA A 118 -9.03 2.80 -16.99
N TYR A 119 -7.84 3.41 -17.01
CA TYR A 119 -7.57 4.58 -17.85
C TYR A 119 -7.68 4.29 -19.34
N THR A 120 -7.15 3.15 -19.79
CA THR A 120 -7.21 2.77 -21.21
C THR A 120 -8.64 2.42 -21.63
N MET A 121 -9.37 1.67 -20.81
CA MET A 121 -10.76 1.34 -21.07
C MET A 121 -11.66 2.58 -21.07
N SER A 122 -11.40 3.57 -20.21
CA SER A 122 -12.21 4.80 -20.15
C SER A 122 -12.13 5.67 -21.41
N LYS A 123 -11.16 5.41 -22.30
CA LYS A 123 -11.03 6.08 -23.60
C LYS A 123 -11.74 5.34 -24.73
N THR A 124 -12.35 4.19 -24.46
CA THR A 124 -13.14 3.43 -25.44
C THR A 124 -14.62 3.80 -25.33
N ASP A 125 -15.34 3.84 -26.45
CA ASP A 125 -16.75 4.26 -26.49
C ASP A 125 -17.66 3.43 -25.57
N LEU A 126 -17.38 2.14 -25.45
CA LEU A 126 -18.13 1.20 -24.60
C LEU A 126 -18.03 1.48 -23.10
N PHE A 127 -16.93 2.10 -22.66
CA PHE A 127 -16.65 2.35 -21.24
C PHE A 127 -16.27 3.81 -20.97
N ALA A 128 -16.73 4.72 -21.82
CA ALA A 128 -16.42 6.15 -21.72
C ALA A 128 -16.92 6.71 -20.39
N VAL A 129 -16.00 6.91 -19.44
CA VAL A 129 -16.27 7.42 -18.10
C VAL A 129 -15.24 8.48 -17.76
N ASN A 130 -15.70 9.59 -17.19
CA ASN A 130 -14.82 10.61 -16.66
C ASN A 130 -14.20 10.13 -15.35
N LEU A 131 -12.90 9.87 -15.37
CA LEU A 131 -12.17 9.42 -14.20
C LEU A 131 -11.84 10.64 -13.31
N PRO A 132 -12.10 10.58 -11.99
CA PRO A 132 -11.92 11.74 -11.11
C PRO A 132 -10.46 12.15 -10.88
N TRP A 133 -9.49 11.39 -11.38
CA TRP A 133 -8.06 11.66 -11.24
C TRP A 133 -7.40 12.15 -12.53
N GLU A 134 -8.17 12.69 -13.47
CA GLU A 134 -7.58 13.38 -14.62
C GLU A 134 -6.95 14.72 -14.21
N PRO A 135 -5.73 15.05 -14.68
CA PRO A 135 -4.92 14.31 -15.67
C PRO A 135 -4.26 13.04 -15.09
N ALA A 136 -4.51 11.90 -15.73
CA ALA A 136 -4.14 10.58 -15.21
C ALA A 136 -2.62 10.39 -14.99
N GLN A 137 -1.81 11.16 -15.71
CA GLN A 137 -0.34 11.10 -15.62
C GLN A 137 0.16 11.43 -14.22
N ASN A 138 -0.39 12.48 -13.57
CA ASN A 138 0.04 12.89 -12.23
C ASN A 138 -0.35 11.86 -11.18
N TRP A 139 -1.59 11.38 -11.26
CA TRP A 139 -2.11 10.32 -10.42
C TRP A 139 -1.24 9.06 -10.50
N ILE A 140 -1.11 8.47 -11.70
CA ILE A 140 -0.40 7.20 -11.88
C ILE A 140 1.06 7.35 -11.45
N LYS A 141 1.70 8.48 -11.79
CA LYS A 141 3.09 8.74 -11.40
C LYS A 141 3.24 8.82 -9.87
N LEU A 142 2.39 9.56 -9.17
CA LEU A 142 2.45 9.69 -7.72
C LEU A 142 2.21 8.35 -7.03
N GLN A 143 1.18 7.62 -7.47
CA GLN A 143 0.82 6.32 -6.91
C GLN A 143 1.95 5.29 -7.14
N LEU A 144 2.54 5.25 -8.34
CA LEU A 144 3.66 4.37 -8.66
C LEU A 144 4.92 4.73 -7.85
N LEU A 145 5.24 6.01 -7.72
CA LEU A 145 6.35 6.47 -6.88
C LEU A 145 6.14 6.09 -5.42
N SER A 146 4.92 6.22 -4.91
CA SER A 146 4.57 5.77 -3.56
C SER A 146 4.79 4.27 -3.40
N ALA A 147 4.32 3.44 -4.33
CA ALA A 147 4.53 1.99 -4.29
C ALA A 147 6.03 1.62 -4.34
N ILE A 148 6.81 2.25 -5.22
CA ILE A 148 8.27 2.02 -5.32
C ILE A 148 8.97 2.44 -4.03
N ALA A 149 8.72 3.65 -3.55
CA ALA A 149 9.34 4.18 -2.33
C ALA A 149 9.00 3.31 -1.11
N SER A 150 7.76 2.86 -1.00
CA SER A 150 7.32 1.98 0.07
C SER A 150 7.97 0.62 0.00
N THR A 151 8.10 0.05 -1.21
CA THR A 151 8.80 -1.23 -1.41
C THR A 151 10.28 -1.12 -1.05
N LEU A 152 10.95 -0.05 -1.47
CA LEU A 152 12.35 0.24 -1.09
C LEU A 152 12.49 0.36 0.42
N LEU A 153 11.58 1.08 1.07
CA LEU A 153 11.60 1.29 2.51
C LEU A 153 11.50 -0.02 3.27
N ILE A 154 10.57 -0.91 2.89
CA ILE A 154 10.42 -2.19 3.61
C ILE A 154 11.61 -3.13 3.36
N VAL A 155 12.19 -3.14 2.16
CA VAL A 155 13.39 -3.92 1.86
C VAL A 155 14.57 -3.40 2.69
N TYR A 156 14.69 -2.07 2.81
CA TYR A 156 15.70 -1.45 3.66
C TYR A 156 15.52 -1.81 5.15
N ILE A 157 14.29 -1.74 5.67
CA ILE A 157 13.96 -2.13 7.05
C ILE A 157 14.30 -3.61 7.29
N ASP A 158 13.98 -4.49 6.35
CA ASP A 158 14.29 -5.93 6.44
C ASP A 158 15.82 -6.15 6.52
N ARG A 159 16.59 -5.46 5.66
CA ARG A 159 18.05 -5.51 5.67
C ARG A 159 18.65 -5.00 6.98
N LEU A 160 18.10 -3.93 7.55
CA LEU A 160 18.56 -3.43 8.85
C LEU A 160 18.33 -4.47 9.96
N ARG A 161 17.16 -5.12 9.97
CA ARG A 161 16.84 -6.16 10.95
C ARG A 161 17.75 -7.38 10.80
N GLU A 162 18.03 -7.82 9.58
CA GLU A 162 18.99 -8.91 9.31
C GLU A 162 20.38 -8.58 9.88
N ARG A 163 20.88 -7.36 9.66
CA ARG A 163 22.19 -6.93 10.18
C ARG A 163 22.22 -6.89 11.70
N GLN A 164 21.17 -6.38 12.34
CA GLN A 164 21.08 -6.33 13.80
C GLN A 164 21.01 -7.74 14.42
N ALA A 165 20.24 -8.65 13.81
CA ALA A 165 20.13 -10.03 14.27
C ALA A 165 21.49 -10.76 14.20
N LYS A 166 22.28 -10.54 13.14
CA LYS A 166 23.63 -11.10 13.02
C LYS A 166 24.56 -10.58 14.12
N LYS A 167 24.60 -9.26 14.34
CA LYS A 167 25.42 -8.65 15.42
C LYS A 167 25.06 -9.19 16.81
N GLN A 168 23.77 -9.41 17.08
CA GLN A 168 23.32 -9.98 18.35
C GLN A 168 23.71 -11.45 18.50
N ALA A 169 23.67 -12.23 17.42
CA ALA A 169 24.09 -13.62 17.43
C ALA A 169 25.61 -13.75 17.65
N GLU A 170 26.41 -12.87 17.02
CA GLU A 170 27.86 -12.79 17.22
C GLU A 170 28.22 -12.37 18.65
N ALA A 171 27.47 -11.46 19.26
CA ALA A 171 27.70 -11.02 20.65
C ALA A 171 27.24 -12.03 21.72
N ALA A 172 26.48 -13.05 21.33
CA ALA A 172 25.98 -14.10 22.23
C ALA A 172 26.81 -15.40 22.16
N GLN A 173 27.81 -15.44 21.28
CA GLN A 173 28.84 -16.49 21.18
C GLN A 173 30.07 -16.09 21.98
#